data_AF-A0A4P7PLJ7-F1
#
_entry.id   AF-A0A4P7PLJ7-F1
#
_cell.length_a   1.000
_cell.length_b   1.000
_cell.length_c   1.000
_cell.angle_alpha   90.00
_cell.angle_beta   90.00
_cell.angle_gamma   90.00
#
_symmetry.space_group_name_H-M   'P 1'
#
loop_
_entity.id
_entity.type
_entity.pdbx_description
1 polymer ?
#
loop_
_entity_poly.entity_id
_entity_poly.type
_entity_poly.pdbx_seq_one_letter_code
_entity_poly.pdbx_strand_id
1 'polypeptide(L)'
;MTTTEQLSALSSILAQSGLHSLFQPIICLSERRIVGYEALTRGPSNSPLHSPIALLSVARQAGRLSELELACRRSACQRFNEQKLPGKLFLNVSPESLLESSHQTGRTLQLLQDFGIAPSQVVIELTEQTPIDDFQLLQTALHHYRAMGFSIALDDLGAGYSSLRLWSELRPDYVKIDRHFIDGIHQDALKREFVGSILKIARASRAQVIAEGIELPEELAVLIEMGVDLVQGYLLARPQEQPSKDARALMPRQDSGVVALTDEVSDLGALLNEQPAVTHNTPTATVLEAFRRQANLNSLAVLDDQEQPCGIVHRHSLSDALLKPFATDLFARKPISRLMSDDFLAVELNQSLQQVSRLITSRARQRIEEDFIITLNGGYLGLGRVIDVLKLITELKIQQARYANPLTLLPGNVPIQQCLTRLLQQRQESVICYVDIDSFKPFNDIYGYGRGDEVLLCLAQCLNERIDPSRDFVGHIGGDDFLLVLGPEDWRKRLNQLLSDFQNHCRRFYRPEHLEAGCFTALNRQGVRQEFALLSLSIGVVHLRPEACEELDASQLAELASQAKHHAKEILGGSVYLVDGLAGREPVVELGLSV
;
A
#
# COMPACT_ATOMS: atom_id res chain seq x y z
N MET A 1 -35.64 -10.96 -26.04
CA MET A 1 -35.39 -12.09 -26.94
C MET A 1 -36.09 -13.31 -26.39
N THR A 2 -36.60 -14.16 -27.27
CA THR A 2 -37.07 -15.50 -26.90
C THR A 2 -35.86 -16.42 -26.64
N THR A 3 -36.04 -17.50 -25.88
CA THR A 3 -34.99 -18.50 -25.64
C THR A 3 -34.41 -19.06 -26.94
N THR A 4 -35.26 -19.23 -27.97
CA THR A 4 -34.85 -19.71 -29.30
C THR A 4 -33.91 -18.72 -30.00
N GLU A 5 -34.19 -17.41 -29.92
CA GLU A 5 -33.31 -16.37 -30.47
C GLU A 5 -31.94 -16.35 -29.77
N GLN A 6 -31.91 -16.53 -28.44
CA GLN A 6 -30.66 -16.58 -27.67
C GLN A 6 -29.80 -17.81 -28.03
N LEU A 7 -30.40 -18.99 -28.19
CA LEU A 7 -29.70 -20.21 -28.59
C LEU A 7 -29.16 -20.13 -30.03
N SER A 8 -29.93 -19.53 -30.93
CA SER A 8 -29.48 -19.26 -32.31
C SER A 8 -28.31 -18.27 -32.32
N ALA A 9 -28.39 -17.20 -31.53
CA ALA A 9 -27.32 -16.21 -31.40
C ALA A 9 -26.04 -16.85 -30.85
N LEU A 10 -26.13 -17.65 -29.78
CA LEU A 10 -24.98 -18.39 -29.23
C LEU A 10 -24.33 -19.30 -30.29
N SER A 11 -25.14 -20.03 -31.06
CA SER A 11 -24.63 -20.91 -32.11
C SER A 11 -23.90 -20.15 -33.22
N SER A 12 -24.42 -18.98 -33.61
CA SER A 12 -23.76 -18.08 -34.57
C SER A 12 -22.44 -17.54 -34.02
N ILE A 13 -22.41 -17.14 -32.75
CA ILE A 13 -21.20 -16.61 -32.09
C ILE A 13 -20.09 -17.66 -32.07
N LEU A 14 -20.41 -18.90 -31.72
CA LEU A 14 -19.46 -20.01 -31.66
C LEU A 14 -18.98 -20.41 -33.07
N ALA A 15 -19.87 -20.44 -34.07
CA ALA A 15 -19.51 -20.81 -35.44
C ALA A 15 -18.67 -19.75 -36.16
N GLN A 16 -18.91 -18.46 -35.88
CA GLN A 16 -18.26 -17.34 -36.57
C GLN A 16 -17.11 -16.72 -35.77
N SER A 17 -16.72 -17.31 -34.63
CA SER A 17 -15.73 -16.74 -33.71
C SER A 17 -16.05 -15.28 -33.31
N GLY A 18 -17.33 -14.97 -33.08
CA GLY A 18 -17.82 -13.61 -32.79
C GLY A 18 -17.49 -13.07 -31.40
N LEU A 19 -16.57 -13.71 -30.68
CA LEU A 19 -16.11 -13.34 -29.35
C LEU A 19 -14.89 -12.43 -29.44
N HIS A 20 -14.89 -11.35 -28.67
CA HIS A 20 -13.72 -10.49 -28.51
C HIS A 20 -13.29 -10.43 -27.05
N SER A 21 -11.99 -10.47 -26.83
CA SER A 21 -11.38 -10.31 -25.50
C SER A 21 -10.88 -8.88 -25.34
N LEU A 22 -11.36 -8.23 -24.29
CA LEU A 22 -10.77 -7.01 -23.74
C LEU A 22 -9.70 -7.39 -22.73
N PHE A 23 -8.74 -6.52 -22.52
CA PHE A 23 -7.67 -6.70 -21.54
C PHE A 23 -7.70 -5.57 -20.52
N GLN A 24 -7.64 -5.93 -19.24
CA GLN A 24 -7.42 -4.97 -18.17
C GLN A 24 -6.07 -5.24 -17.50
N PRO A 25 -5.20 -4.24 -17.37
CA PRO A 25 -3.88 -4.43 -16.80
C PRO A 25 -3.93 -4.62 -15.29
N ILE A 26 -3.08 -5.52 -14.79
CA ILE A 26 -2.76 -5.69 -13.37
C ILE A 26 -1.36 -5.10 -13.15
N ILE A 27 -1.26 -4.10 -12.28
CA ILE A 27 -0.05 -3.30 -12.08
C ILE A 27 0.59 -3.67 -10.75
N CYS A 28 1.91 -3.84 -10.75
CA CYS A 28 2.72 -3.87 -9.53
C CYS A 28 3.19 -2.45 -9.22
N LEU A 29 2.77 -1.94 -8.06
CA LEU A 29 3.03 -0.56 -7.65
C LEU A 29 4.50 -0.33 -7.33
N SER A 30 5.11 -1.25 -6.59
CA SER A 30 6.51 -1.18 -6.19
C SER A 30 7.45 -1.16 -7.41
N GLU A 31 7.25 -2.07 -8.35
CA GLU A 31 8.09 -2.21 -9.55
C GLU A 31 7.69 -1.28 -10.70
N ARG A 32 6.58 -0.54 -10.56
CA ARG A 32 6.02 0.35 -11.59
C ARG A 32 5.94 -0.32 -12.96
N ARG A 33 5.46 -1.57 -12.99
CA ARG A 33 5.30 -2.37 -14.21
C ARG A 33 3.98 -3.11 -14.25
N ILE A 34 3.57 -3.48 -15.46
CA ILE A 34 2.43 -4.36 -15.68
C ILE A 34 2.88 -5.80 -15.42
N VAL A 35 2.18 -6.49 -14.52
CA VAL A 35 2.43 -7.90 -14.19
C VAL A 35 1.74 -8.81 -15.19
N GLY A 36 0.56 -8.41 -15.65
CA GLY A 36 -0.21 -9.14 -16.63
C GLY A 36 -1.52 -8.44 -16.97
N TYR A 37 -2.36 -9.14 -17.71
CA TYR A 37 -3.65 -8.66 -18.16
C TYR A 37 -4.72 -9.70 -17.91
N GLU A 38 -5.85 -9.25 -17.37
CA GLU A 38 -7.06 -10.05 -17.28
C GLU A 38 -7.82 -10.00 -18.61
N ALA A 39 -8.12 -11.18 -19.16
CA ALA A 39 -8.87 -11.31 -20.40
C ALA A 39 -10.38 -11.37 -20.13
N LEU A 40 -11.06 -10.28 -20.43
CA LEU A 40 -12.49 -10.10 -20.21
C LEU A 40 -13.24 -10.28 -21.53
N THR A 41 -13.92 -11.42 -21.68
CA THR A 41 -14.63 -11.74 -22.92
C THR A 41 -15.93 -10.95 -23.07
N ARG A 42 -16.25 -10.60 -24.31
CA ARG A 42 -17.48 -9.95 -24.74
C ARG A 42 -18.02 -10.64 -25.99
N GLY A 43 -19.33 -10.83 -26.04
CA GLY A 43 -20.01 -11.20 -27.28
C GLY A 43 -20.18 -9.98 -28.20
N PRO A 44 -20.76 -10.14 -29.41
CA PRO A 44 -20.93 -9.04 -30.36
C PRO A 44 -21.65 -7.83 -29.74
N SER A 45 -21.15 -6.61 -29.97
CA SER A 45 -21.67 -5.37 -29.37
C SER A 45 -23.13 -5.06 -29.75
N ASN A 46 -23.56 -5.55 -30.91
CA ASN A 46 -24.94 -5.46 -31.40
C ASN A 46 -25.82 -6.65 -30.99
N SER A 47 -25.38 -7.48 -30.03
CA SER A 47 -26.11 -8.65 -29.53
C SER A 47 -26.43 -8.49 -28.04
N PRO A 48 -27.57 -8.98 -27.55
CA PRO A 48 -27.83 -9.04 -26.11
C PRO A 48 -26.91 -10.02 -25.38
N LEU A 49 -26.17 -10.85 -26.12
CA LEU A 49 -25.09 -11.68 -25.58
C LEU A 49 -23.74 -10.95 -25.53
N HIS A 50 -23.72 -9.61 -25.66
CA HIS A 50 -22.51 -8.81 -25.46
C HIS A 50 -21.94 -8.97 -24.04
N SER A 51 -22.82 -8.93 -23.03
CA SER A 51 -22.44 -9.08 -21.63
C SER A 51 -22.00 -10.52 -21.32
N PRO A 52 -20.86 -10.71 -20.63
CA PRO A 52 -20.37 -12.05 -20.26
C PRO A 52 -21.36 -12.82 -19.39
N ILE A 53 -22.07 -12.13 -18.48
CA ILE A 53 -23.07 -12.75 -17.60
C ILE A 53 -24.20 -13.38 -18.44
N ALA A 54 -24.72 -12.63 -19.41
CA ALA A 54 -25.78 -13.12 -20.30
C ALA A 54 -25.28 -14.26 -21.20
N LEU A 55 -24.07 -14.12 -21.74
CA LEU A 55 -23.43 -15.11 -22.60
C LEU A 55 -23.21 -16.46 -21.89
N LEU A 56 -22.64 -16.43 -20.68
CA LEU A 56 -22.39 -17.62 -19.85
C LEU A 56 -23.70 -18.27 -19.39
N SER A 57 -24.69 -17.46 -18.98
CA SER A 57 -26.01 -17.96 -18.58
C SER A 57 -26.69 -18.75 -19.70
N VAL A 58 -26.72 -18.21 -20.92
CA VAL A 58 -27.32 -18.88 -22.08
C VAL A 58 -26.53 -20.14 -22.47
N ALA A 59 -25.20 -20.11 -22.41
CA ALA A 59 -24.38 -21.29 -22.69
C ALA A 59 -24.58 -22.42 -21.67
N ARG A 60 -24.76 -22.07 -20.39
CA ARG A 60 -25.08 -23.05 -19.33
C ARG A 60 -26.46 -23.68 -19.57
N GLN A 61 -27.48 -22.88 -19.88
CA GLN A 61 -28.82 -23.39 -20.22
C GLN A 61 -28.81 -24.29 -21.46
N ALA A 62 -27.91 -24.02 -22.41
CA ALA A 62 -27.74 -24.82 -23.62
C ALA A 62 -26.89 -26.08 -23.44
N GLY A 63 -26.25 -26.29 -22.28
CA GLY A 63 -25.28 -27.37 -22.08
C GLY A 63 -24.01 -27.23 -22.93
N ARG A 64 -23.63 -26.00 -23.29
CA ARG A 64 -22.49 -25.66 -24.16
C ARG A 64 -21.47 -24.75 -23.47
N LEU A 65 -21.41 -24.78 -22.14
CA LEU A 65 -20.51 -23.94 -21.34
C LEU A 65 -19.04 -24.20 -21.68
N SER A 66 -18.60 -25.47 -21.68
CA SER A 66 -17.23 -25.84 -22.02
C SER A 66 -16.82 -25.43 -23.44
N GLU A 67 -17.74 -25.48 -24.40
CA GLU A 67 -17.47 -25.05 -25.78
C GLU A 67 -17.29 -23.53 -25.84
N LEU A 68 -18.15 -22.78 -25.14
CA LEU A 68 -18.02 -21.33 -25.03
C LEU A 68 -16.71 -20.93 -24.36
N GLU A 69 -16.37 -21.51 -23.21
CA GLU A 69 -15.13 -21.17 -22.51
C GLU A 69 -13.88 -21.48 -23.34
N LEU A 70 -13.87 -22.58 -24.09
CA LEU A 70 -12.77 -22.88 -25.00
C LEU A 70 -12.64 -21.81 -26.10
N ALA A 71 -13.76 -21.31 -26.63
CA ALA A 71 -13.78 -20.22 -27.59
C ALA A 71 -13.31 -18.88 -26.96
N CYS A 72 -13.70 -18.59 -25.72
CA CYS A 72 -13.21 -17.43 -24.95
C CYS A 72 -11.69 -17.49 -24.78
N ARG A 73 -11.15 -18.63 -24.31
CA ARG A 73 -9.71 -18.85 -24.13
C ARG A 73 -8.95 -18.70 -25.45
N ARG A 74 -9.50 -19.22 -26.55
CA ARG A 74 -8.95 -19.05 -27.91
C ARG A 74 -8.84 -17.58 -28.30
N SER A 75 -9.92 -16.81 -28.14
CA SER A 75 -9.93 -15.37 -28.44
C SER A 75 -8.90 -14.61 -27.58
N ALA A 76 -8.83 -14.92 -26.29
CA ALA A 76 -7.86 -14.31 -25.36
C ALA A 76 -6.41 -14.62 -25.74
N CYS A 77 -6.06 -15.89 -25.97
CA CYS A 77 -4.71 -16.30 -26.35
C CYS A 77 -4.28 -15.70 -27.69
N GLN A 78 -5.17 -15.74 -28.68
CA GLN A 78 -4.93 -15.15 -30.00
C GLN A 78 -4.61 -13.66 -29.87
N ARG A 79 -5.51 -12.89 -29.24
CA ARG A 79 -5.35 -11.42 -29.13
C ARG A 79 -4.15 -11.03 -28.27
N PHE A 80 -3.87 -11.77 -27.20
CA PHE A 80 -2.71 -11.54 -26.33
C PHE A 80 -1.39 -11.67 -27.11
N ASN A 81 -1.27 -12.72 -27.92
CA ASN A 81 -0.11 -12.96 -28.76
C ASN A 81 0.00 -11.98 -29.94
N GLU A 82 -1.09 -11.73 -30.66
CA GLU A 82 -1.13 -10.76 -31.78
C GLU A 82 -0.65 -9.37 -31.35
N GLN A 83 -1.08 -8.94 -30.16
CA GLN A 83 -0.71 -7.65 -29.60
C GLN A 83 0.66 -7.66 -28.93
N LYS A 84 1.28 -8.83 -28.70
CA LYS A 84 2.53 -8.98 -27.94
C LYS A 84 2.46 -8.26 -26.60
N LEU A 85 1.43 -8.58 -25.82
CA LEU A 85 1.25 -8.01 -24.49
C LEU A 85 2.33 -8.57 -23.53
N PRO A 86 2.97 -7.73 -22.70
CA PRO A 86 3.97 -8.19 -21.74
C PRO A 86 3.33 -8.91 -20.55
N GLY A 87 4.14 -9.69 -19.82
CA GLY A 87 3.72 -10.29 -18.56
C GLY A 87 2.83 -11.53 -18.73
N LYS A 88 1.90 -11.71 -17.79
CA LYS A 88 1.01 -12.86 -17.69
C LYS A 88 -0.38 -12.61 -18.30
N LEU A 89 -1.03 -13.67 -18.77
CA LEU A 89 -2.41 -13.70 -19.23
C LEU A 89 -3.27 -14.37 -18.16
N PHE A 90 -4.21 -13.63 -17.58
CA PHE A 90 -5.16 -14.13 -16.61
C PHE A 90 -6.44 -14.56 -17.35
N LEU A 91 -6.81 -15.83 -17.18
CA LEU A 91 -7.94 -16.48 -17.85
C LEU A 91 -8.96 -16.96 -16.83
N ASN A 92 -10.15 -16.39 -16.90
CA ASN A 92 -11.32 -16.84 -16.18
C ASN A 92 -11.74 -18.26 -16.60
N VAL A 93 -11.93 -19.14 -15.62
CA VAL A 93 -12.38 -20.53 -15.77
C VAL A 93 -13.40 -20.88 -14.70
N SER A 94 -14.58 -21.34 -15.12
CA SER A 94 -15.59 -21.82 -14.19
C SER A 94 -15.20 -23.20 -13.65
N PRO A 95 -15.34 -23.47 -12.34
CA PRO A 95 -15.10 -24.80 -11.77
C PRO A 95 -15.93 -25.90 -12.45
N GLU A 96 -17.18 -25.63 -12.81
CA GLU A 96 -18.08 -26.56 -13.52
C GLU A 96 -17.43 -27.13 -14.80
N SER A 97 -16.77 -26.27 -15.58
CA SER A 97 -16.10 -26.62 -16.85
C SER A 97 -14.88 -27.52 -16.64
N LEU A 98 -14.24 -27.46 -15.46
CA LEU A 98 -13.14 -28.34 -15.09
C LEU A 98 -13.60 -29.74 -14.65
N LEU A 99 -14.84 -29.85 -14.17
CA LEU A 99 -15.41 -31.09 -13.61
C LEU A 99 -16.23 -31.89 -14.63
N GLU A 100 -16.56 -31.32 -15.79
CA GLU A 100 -17.29 -32.02 -16.84
C GLU A 100 -16.56 -33.28 -17.32
N SER A 101 -17.28 -34.40 -17.48
CA SER A 101 -16.74 -35.67 -17.99
C SER A 101 -16.16 -35.58 -19.40
N SER A 102 -16.60 -34.58 -20.18
CA SER A 102 -16.08 -34.24 -21.51
C SER A 102 -14.82 -33.39 -21.49
N HIS A 103 -14.36 -32.95 -20.31
CA HIS A 103 -13.17 -32.12 -20.18
C HIS A 103 -11.91 -32.91 -20.53
N GLN A 104 -11.40 -32.68 -21.74
CA GLN A 104 -10.14 -33.26 -22.19
C GLN A 104 -8.98 -32.45 -21.61
N THR A 105 -8.26 -33.05 -20.65
CA THR A 105 -7.00 -32.51 -20.13
C THR A 105 -6.05 -32.17 -21.27
N GLY A 106 -5.50 -30.96 -21.25
CA GLY A 106 -4.49 -30.53 -22.23
C GLY A 106 -4.99 -29.68 -23.39
N ARG A 107 -6.30 -29.46 -23.56
CA ARG A 107 -6.81 -28.55 -24.62
C ARG A 107 -6.30 -27.11 -24.47
N THR A 108 -6.28 -26.57 -23.25
CA THR A 108 -5.68 -25.25 -23.01
C THR A 108 -4.19 -25.26 -23.36
N LEU A 109 -3.46 -26.32 -23.01
CA LEU A 109 -2.03 -26.44 -23.32
C LEU A 109 -1.79 -26.47 -24.84
N GLN A 110 -2.59 -27.24 -25.58
CA GLN A 110 -2.53 -27.31 -27.04
C GLN A 110 -2.83 -25.94 -27.67
N LEU A 111 -3.84 -25.23 -27.16
CA LEU A 111 -4.16 -23.87 -27.59
C LEU A 111 -2.97 -22.91 -27.39
N LEU A 112 -2.30 -22.98 -26.23
CA LEU A 112 -1.13 -22.15 -25.96
C LEU A 112 0.03 -22.48 -26.90
N GLN A 113 0.23 -23.76 -27.24
CA GLN A 113 1.23 -24.19 -28.23
C GLN A 113 0.94 -23.60 -29.61
N ASP A 114 -0.33 -23.60 -30.05
CA ASP A 114 -0.74 -23.02 -31.34
C ASP A 114 -0.42 -21.52 -31.43
N PHE A 115 -0.46 -20.79 -30.31
CA PHE A 115 -0.17 -19.36 -30.24
C PHE A 115 1.23 -19.01 -29.73
N GLY A 116 2.06 -20.00 -29.40
CA GLY A 116 3.43 -19.78 -28.90
C GLY A 116 3.51 -19.14 -27.51
N ILE A 117 2.50 -19.34 -26.66
CA ILE A 117 2.47 -18.80 -25.29
C ILE A 117 2.98 -19.86 -24.31
N ALA A 118 3.93 -19.51 -23.45
CA ALA A 118 4.40 -20.44 -22.43
C ALA A 118 3.35 -20.63 -21.31
N PRO A 119 3.10 -21.85 -20.81
CA PRO A 119 2.14 -22.07 -19.72
C PRO A 119 2.43 -21.26 -18.45
N SER A 120 3.71 -20.98 -18.17
CA SER A 120 4.14 -20.13 -17.04
C SER A 120 3.70 -18.67 -17.15
N GLN A 121 3.32 -18.22 -18.35
CA GLN A 121 2.74 -16.91 -18.60
C GLN A 121 1.22 -16.90 -18.36
N VAL A 122 0.58 -18.02 -18.03
CA VAL A 122 -0.88 -18.07 -17.88
C VAL A 122 -1.27 -18.29 -16.42
N VAL A 123 -2.25 -17.51 -15.97
CA VAL A 123 -2.90 -17.65 -14.67
C VAL A 123 -4.34 -18.09 -14.89
N ILE A 124 -4.75 -19.17 -14.25
CA ILE A 124 -6.15 -19.65 -14.27
C ILE A 124 -6.88 -19.05 -13.09
N GLU A 125 -7.88 -18.22 -13.36
CA GLU A 125 -8.76 -17.60 -12.36
C GLU A 125 -10.01 -18.45 -12.15
N LEU A 126 -10.24 -18.86 -10.91
CA LEU A 126 -11.42 -19.60 -10.51
C LEU A 126 -12.43 -18.65 -9.89
N THR A 127 -13.64 -18.61 -10.45
CA THR A 127 -14.75 -17.80 -9.94
C THR A 127 -15.53 -18.54 -8.85
N GLU A 128 -16.05 -17.79 -7.86
CA GLU A 128 -16.77 -18.34 -6.69
C GLU A 128 -18.28 -18.52 -6.93
N GLN A 129 -18.78 -18.28 -8.14
CA GLN A 129 -20.21 -18.10 -8.40
C GLN A 129 -21.06 -19.39 -8.30
N THR A 130 -20.42 -20.57 -8.26
CA THR A 130 -21.13 -21.85 -8.23
C THR A 130 -20.63 -22.73 -7.07
N PRO A 131 -21.53 -23.32 -6.26
CA PRO A 131 -21.17 -24.30 -5.25
C PRO A 131 -20.41 -25.47 -5.87
N ILE A 132 -19.35 -25.92 -5.20
CA ILE A 132 -18.53 -27.04 -5.64
C ILE A 132 -18.81 -28.22 -4.71
N ASP A 133 -19.40 -29.29 -5.27
CA ASP A 133 -19.70 -30.50 -4.50
C ASP A 133 -18.49 -31.44 -4.42
N ASP A 134 -17.70 -31.56 -5.49
CA ASP A 134 -16.53 -32.46 -5.56
C ASP A 134 -15.19 -31.70 -5.56
N PHE A 135 -14.72 -31.40 -4.34
CA PHE A 135 -13.44 -30.74 -4.13
C PHE A 135 -12.23 -31.60 -4.52
N GLN A 136 -12.32 -32.93 -4.43
CA GLN A 136 -11.20 -33.81 -4.77
C GLN A 136 -10.92 -33.78 -6.27
N LEU A 137 -11.99 -33.80 -7.07
CA LEU A 137 -11.87 -33.70 -8.52
C LEU A 137 -11.31 -32.33 -8.94
N LEU A 138 -11.78 -31.24 -8.31
CA LEU A 138 -11.24 -29.90 -8.55
C LEU A 138 -9.74 -29.80 -8.20
N GLN A 139 -9.34 -30.31 -7.03
CA GLN A 139 -7.95 -30.31 -6.61
C GLN A 139 -7.07 -31.10 -7.58
N THR A 140 -7.56 -32.26 -8.06
CA THR A 140 -6.88 -33.08 -9.07
C THR A 140 -6.70 -32.32 -10.38
N ALA A 141 -7.77 -31.66 -10.88
CA ALA A 141 -7.70 -30.84 -12.07
C ALA A 141 -6.67 -29.72 -11.93
N LEU A 142 -6.70 -28.97 -10.83
CA LEU A 142 -5.76 -27.87 -10.58
C LEU A 142 -4.32 -28.34 -10.39
N HIS A 143 -4.11 -29.52 -9.81
CA HIS A 143 -2.79 -30.13 -9.74
C HIS A 143 -2.23 -30.40 -11.15
N HIS A 144 -3.07 -30.88 -12.08
CA HIS A 144 -2.66 -31.04 -13.48
C HIS A 144 -2.31 -29.70 -14.15
N TYR A 145 -3.10 -28.64 -13.92
CA TYR A 145 -2.75 -27.30 -14.42
C TYR A 145 -1.41 -26.81 -13.85
N ARG A 146 -1.18 -26.96 -12.56
CA ARG A 146 0.11 -26.59 -11.94
C ARG A 146 1.27 -27.42 -12.53
N ALA A 147 1.08 -28.71 -12.72
CA ALA A 147 2.09 -29.60 -13.33
C ALA A 147 2.43 -29.22 -14.79
N MET A 148 1.48 -28.64 -15.52
CA MET A 148 1.70 -28.09 -16.85
C MET A 148 2.40 -26.71 -16.84
N GLY A 149 2.56 -26.09 -15.67
CA GLY A 149 3.27 -24.82 -15.48
C GLY A 149 2.38 -23.59 -15.27
N PHE A 150 1.05 -23.76 -15.19
CA PHE A 150 0.13 -22.64 -14.96
C PHE A 150 0.19 -22.17 -13.50
N SER A 151 -0.05 -20.87 -13.28
CA SER A 151 -0.38 -20.33 -11.96
C SER A 151 -1.88 -20.36 -11.73
N ILE A 152 -2.31 -20.41 -10.46
CA ILE A 152 -3.73 -20.42 -10.08
C ILE A 152 -4.07 -19.16 -9.29
N ALA A 153 -5.20 -18.54 -9.63
CA ALA A 153 -5.80 -17.41 -8.94
C ALA A 153 -7.18 -17.78 -8.41
N LEU A 154 -7.53 -17.28 -7.22
CA LEU A 154 -8.89 -17.29 -6.71
C LEU A 154 -9.49 -15.90 -6.87
N ASP A 155 -10.63 -15.82 -7.56
CA ASP A 155 -11.32 -14.57 -7.90
C ASP A 155 -12.46 -14.26 -6.92
N ASP A 156 -12.91 -13.00 -6.88
CA ASP A 156 -14.04 -12.50 -6.09
C ASP A 156 -14.02 -12.88 -4.59
N LEU A 157 -12.84 -12.90 -3.94
CA LEU A 157 -12.73 -13.38 -2.56
C LEU A 157 -13.60 -12.55 -1.60
N GLY A 158 -14.59 -13.22 -1.00
CA GLY A 158 -15.46 -12.67 0.05
C GLY A 158 -16.85 -12.24 -0.45
N ALA A 159 -17.15 -12.41 -1.74
CA ALA A 159 -18.48 -12.20 -2.30
C ALA A 159 -19.39 -13.45 -2.24
N GLY A 160 -18.81 -14.66 -2.04
CA GLY A 160 -19.54 -15.93 -2.06
C GLY A 160 -19.52 -16.78 -0.77
N TYR A 161 -19.96 -18.03 -0.91
CA TYR A 161 -20.32 -18.93 0.20
C TYR A 161 -19.14 -19.74 0.79
N SER A 162 -17.96 -19.82 0.17
CA SER A 162 -16.88 -20.77 0.57
C SER A 162 -15.44 -20.34 0.22
N SER A 163 -15.21 -19.06 -0.04
CA SER A 163 -13.91 -18.48 -0.43
C SER A 163 -12.72 -18.89 0.46
N LEU A 164 -12.88 -18.83 1.79
CA LEU A 164 -11.81 -19.18 2.73
C LEU A 164 -11.48 -20.68 2.74
N ARG A 165 -12.49 -21.54 2.55
CA ARG A 165 -12.29 -22.99 2.45
C ARG A 165 -11.55 -23.33 1.16
N LEU A 166 -12.00 -22.77 0.03
CA LEU A 166 -11.33 -22.93 -1.26
C LEU A 166 -9.88 -22.45 -1.20
N TRP A 167 -9.64 -21.29 -0.58
CA TRP A 167 -8.28 -20.79 -0.38
C TRP A 167 -7.41 -21.80 0.39
N SER A 168 -7.90 -22.29 1.53
CA SER A 168 -7.15 -23.23 2.37
C SER A 168 -6.75 -24.52 1.63
N GLU A 169 -7.68 -25.10 0.88
CA GLU A 169 -7.50 -26.36 0.16
C GLU A 169 -6.69 -26.22 -1.13
N LEU A 170 -6.92 -25.14 -1.88
CA LEU A 170 -6.31 -24.94 -3.20
C LEU A 170 -4.93 -24.28 -3.15
N ARG A 171 -4.66 -23.50 -2.09
CA ARG A 171 -3.42 -22.73 -1.91
C ARG A 171 -3.01 -22.00 -3.20
N PRO A 172 -3.81 -21.04 -3.70
CA PRO A 172 -3.57 -20.39 -4.98
C PRO A 172 -2.32 -19.50 -4.92
N ASP A 173 -1.75 -19.20 -6.09
CA ASP A 173 -0.62 -18.29 -6.23
C ASP A 173 -1.06 -16.83 -6.12
N TYR A 174 -2.29 -16.54 -6.56
CA TYR A 174 -2.93 -15.23 -6.50
C TYR A 174 -4.30 -15.31 -5.81
N VAL A 175 -4.66 -14.25 -5.12
CA VAL A 175 -5.99 -14.05 -4.55
C VAL A 175 -6.43 -12.65 -4.91
N LYS A 176 -7.58 -12.53 -5.56
CA LYS A 176 -8.14 -11.24 -5.93
C LYS A 176 -9.23 -10.86 -4.91
N ILE A 177 -9.13 -9.65 -4.36
CA ILE A 177 -10.11 -9.11 -3.40
C ILE A 177 -11.21 -8.42 -4.20
N ASP A 178 -12.44 -8.89 -4.00
CA ASP A 178 -13.62 -8.34 -4.67
C ASP A 178 -13.78 -6.84 -4.44
N ARG A 179 -14.31 -6.15 -5.47
CA ARG A 179 -14.61 -4.72 -5.47
C ARG A 179 -15.41 -4.29 -4.24
N HIS A 180 -16.31 -5.12 -3.71
CA HIS A 180 -17.12 -4.79 -2.53
C HIS A 180 -16.27 -4.34 -1.33
N PHE A 181 -15.11 -4.95 -1.11
CA PHE A 181 -14.22 -4.59 0.00
C PHE A 181 -13.33 -3.37 -0.29
N ILE A 182 -13.16 -3.04 -1.57
CA ILE A 182 -12.29 -1.95 -2.02
C ILE A 182 -13.06 -0.63 -2.14
N ASP A 183 -14.28 -0.68 -2.67
CA ASP A 183 -15.16 0.46 -2.86
C ASP A 183 -15.38 1.20 -1.53
N GLY A 184 -14.95 2.45 -1.44
CA GLY A 184 -15.08 3.27 -0.22
C GLY A 184 -14.23 2.81 0.98
N ILE A 185 -13.21 1.96 0.80
CA ILE A 185 -12.33 1.48 1.90
C ILE A 185 -11.67 2.62 2.68
N HIS A 186 -11.44 3.76 2.03
CA HIS A 186 -10.88 4.96 2.66
C HIS A 186 -11.82 5.59 3.70
N GLN A 187 -13.10 5.26 3.72
CA GLN A 187 -14.09 5.77 4.69
C GLN A 187 -14.51 4.72 5.73
N ASP A 188 -14.23 3.43 5.48
CA ASP A 188 -14.77 2.32 6.26
C ASP A 188 -13.66 1.55 7.00
N ALA A 189 -13.60 1.73 8.32
CA ALA A 189 -12.63 1.03 9.17
C ALA A 189 -12.82 -0.49 9.20
N LEU A 190 -14.06 -0.98 9.06
CA LEU A 190 -14.34 -2.42 9.06
C LEU A 190 -13.82 -3.07 7.77
N LYS A 191 -14.00 -2.42 6.61
CA LYS A 191 -13.40 -2.89 5.35
C LYS A 191 -11.88 -2.96 5.44
N ARG A 192 -11.23 -1.98 6.07
CA ARG A 192 -9.77 -2.01 6.33
C ARG A 192 -9.36 -3.21 7.19
N GLU A 193 -10.09 -3.53 8.25
CA GLU A 193 -9.79 -4.72 9.06
C GLU A 193 -9.97 -6.03 8.29
N PHE A 194 -11.00 -6.12 7.45
CA PHE A 194 -11.21 -7.29 6.59
C PHE A 194 -10.08 -7.47 5.59
N VAL A 195 -9.76 -6.43 4.80
CA VAL A 195 -8.66 -6.47 3.83
C VAL A 195 -7.32 -6.73 4.54
N GLY A 196 -7.10 -6.12 5.70
CA GLY A 196 -5.92 -6.37 6.54
C GLY A 196 -5.80 -7.83 6.98
N SER A 197 -6.92 -8.48 7.31
CA SER A 197 -6.97 -9.91 7.66
C SER A 197 -6.69 -10.81 6.45
N ILE A 198 -7.26 -10.48 5.28
CA ILE A 198 -6.97 -11.17 4.01
C ILE A 198 -5.47 -11.10 3.70
N LEU A 199 -4.85 -9.93 3.85
CA LEU A 199 -3.42 -9.75 3.63
C LEU A 199 -2.57 -10.61 4.59
N LYS A 200 -2.96 -10.72 5.86
CA LYS A 200 -2.28 -11.60 6.84
C LYS A 200 -2.37 -13.07 6.41
N ILE A 201 -3.55 -13.54 6.01
CA ILE A 201 -3.77 -14.91 5.53
C ILE A 201 -2.93 -15.17 4.27
N ALA A 202 -2.91 -14.23 3.34
CA ALA A 202 -2.15 -14.35 2.09
C ALA A 202 -0.63 -14.40 2.30
N ARG A 203 -0.12 -13.66 3.29
CA ARG A 203 1.30 -13.78 3.69
C ARG A 203 1.60 -15.17 4.24
N ALA A 204 0.73 -15.71 5.10
CA ALA A 204 0.89 -17.05 5.67
C ALA A 204 0.78 -18.15 4.62
N SER A 205 -0.13 -18.02 3.64
CA SER A 205 -0.33 -18.99 2.56
C SER A 205 0.62 -18.81 1.37
N ARG A 206 1.45 -17.76 1.38
CA ARG A 206 2.29 -17.34 0.24
C ARG A 206 1.49 -17.11 -1.04
N ALA A 207 0.31 -16.50 -0.96
CA ALA A 207 -0.49 -16.04 -2.11
C ALA A 207 -0.33 -14.53 -2.35
N GLN A 208 -0.14 -14.08 -3.60
CA GLN A 208 -0.09 -12.65 -3.93
C GLN A 208 -1.50 -12.09 -3.95
N VAL A 209 -1.71 -10.91 -3.35
CA VAL A 209 -3.03 -10.27 -3.30
C VAL A 209 -3.14 -9.24 -4.40
N ILE A 210 -4.23 -9.31 -5.16
CA ILE A 210 -4.64 -8.30 -6.15
C ILE A 210 -5.87 -7.60 -5.60
N ALA A 211 -5.83 -6.28 -5.42
CA ALA A 211 -7.04 -5.51 -5.10
C ALA A 211 -7.73 -5.05 -6.38
N GLU A 212 -9.02 -5.35 -6.51
CA GLU A 212 -9.81 -5.04 -7.69
C GLU A 212 -10.81 -3.90 -7.49
N GLY A 213 -11.24 -3.33 -8.62
CA GLY A 213 -12.32 -2.36 -8.62
C GLY A 213 -11.93 -1.01 -8.02
N ILE A 214 -10.64 -0.65 -8.05
CA ILE A 214 -10.16 0.66 -7.58
C ILE A 214 -10.64 1.75 -8.55
N GLU A 215 -11.41 2.70 -8.06
CA GLU A 215 -11.96 3.79 -8.87
C GLU A 215 -11.50 5.16 -8.38
N LEU A 216 -11.09 5.28 -7.11
CA LEU A 216 -10.72 6.54 -6.48
C LEU A 216 -9.24 6.57 -6.03
N PRO A 217 -8.52 7.70 -6.18
CA PRO A 217 -7.16 7.86 -5.66
C PRO A 217 -7.01 7.56 -4.17
N GLU A 218 -8.03 7.90 -3.38
CA GLU A 218 -8.07 7.70 -1.93
C GLU A 218 -8.12 6.21 -1.56
N GLU A 219 -8.82 5.39 -2.36
CA GLU A 219 -8.82 3.93 -2.19
C GLU A 219 -7.45 3.35 -2.46
N LEU A 220 -6.80 3.81 -3.55
CA LEU A 220 -5.45 3.37 -3.90
C LEU A 220 -4.44 3.75 -2.81
N ALA A 221 -4.53 4.96 -2.25
CA ALA A 221 -3.66 5.41 -1.16
C ALA A 221 -3.77 4.49 0.07
N VAL A 222 -4.99 4.19 0.51
CA VAL A 222 -5.21 3.27 1.65
C VAL A 222 -4.70 1.86 1.34
N LEU A 223 -4.92 1.34 0.14
CA LEU A 223 -4.40 0.02 -0.25
C LEU A 223 -2.86 -0.03 -0.26
N ILE A 224 -2.21 1.04 -0.70
CA ILE A 224 -0.75 1.20 -0.63
C ILE A 224 -0.26 1.17 0.82
N GLU A 225 -0.92 1.91 1.71
CA GLU A 225 -0.59 1.95 3.15
C GLU A 225 -0.73 0.57 3.80
N MET A 226 -1.80 -0.16 3.45
CA MET A 226 -2.04 -1.52 3.92
C MET A 226 -1.05 -2.55 3.37
N GLY A 227 -0.25 -2.18 2.36
CA GLY A 227 0.76 -3.04 1.76
C GLY A 227 0.24 -3.96 0.66
N VAL A 228 -0.82 -3.55 -0.03
CA VAL A 228 -1.25 -4.16 -1.31
C VAL A 228 -0.31 -3.66 -2.40
N ASP A 229 0.28 -4.58 -3.16
CA ASP A 229 1.25 -4.24 -4.21
C ASP A 229 0.70 -4.48 -5.62
N LEU A 230 -0.23 -5.43 -5.79
CA LEU A 230 -0.87 -5.69 -7.08
C LEU A 230 -2.28 -5.08 -7.09
N VAL A 231 -2.55 -4.28 -8.12
CA VAL A 231 -3.78 -3.51 -8.20
C VAL A 231 -4.38 -3.52 -9.61
N GLN A 232 -5.71 -3.47 -9.66
CA GLN A 232 -6.51 -3.40 -10.87
C GLN A 232 -7.75 -2.55 -10.60
N GLY A 233 -8.12 -1.68 -11.54
CA GLY A 233 -9.28 -0.81 -11.36
C GLY A 233 -9.40 0.25 -12.44
N TYR A 234 -10.57 0.89 -12.52
CA TYR A 234 -10.85 1.89 -13.54
C TYR A 234 -10.06 3.19 -13.34
N LEU A 235 -9.60 3.46 -12.12
CA LEU A 235 -8.65 4.54 -11.85
C LEU A 235 -7.38 4.39 -12.69
N LEU A 236 -6.89 3.15 -12.83
CA LEU A 236 -5.66 2.83 -13.54
C LEU A 236 -5.92 2.63 -15.03
N ALA A 237 -6.85 1.73 -15.36
CA ALA A 237 -7.29 1.49 -16.73
C ALA A 237 -8.59 0.68 -16.75
N ARG A 238 -9.49 1.04 -17.66
CA ARG A 238 -10.66 0.21 -18.01
C ARG A 238 -10.23 -0.95 -18.94
N PRO A 239 -11.02 -2.04 -19.01
CA PRO A 239 -10.83 -3.08 -20.01
C PRO A 239 -10.87 -2.51 -21.43
N GLN A 240 -9.86 -2.79 -22.24
CA GLN A 240 -9.70 -2.25 -23.59
C GLN A 240 -9.29 -3.33 -24.58
N GLU A 241 -9.67 -3.19 -25.85
CA GLU A 241 -9.19 -4.11 -26.90
C GLU A 241 -7.68 -4.00 -27.10
N GLN A 242 -7.13 -2.79 -26.97
CA GLN A 242 -5.71 -2.47 -27.08
C GLN A 242 -5.25 -1.78 -25.81
N PRO A 243 -4.86 -2.52 -24.76
CA PRO A 243 -4.47 -1.91 -23.50
C PRO A 243 -3.09 -1.24 -23.62
N SER A 244 -2.83 -0.26 -22.74
CA SER A 244 -1.48 0.30 -22.60
C SER A 244 -0.48 -0.78 -22.16
N LYS A 245 0.75 -0.66 -22.64
CA LYS A 245 1.91 -1.48 -22.24
C LYS A 245 2.84 -0.75 -21.26
N ASP A 246 2.60 0.53 -21.05
CA ASP A 246 3.40 1.37 -20.16
C ASP A 246 2.65 1.59 -18.86
N ALA A 247 3.15 0.97 -17.78
CA ALA A 247 2.59 1.16 -16.44
C ALA A 247 2.75 2.61 -15.97
N ARG A 248 3.82 3.33 -16.36
CA ARG A 248 4.07 4.69 -15.88
C ARG A 248 3.00 5.67 -16.35
N ALA A 249 2.44 5.43 -17.54
CA ALA A 249 1.33 6.21 -18.07
C ALA A 249 -0.01 5.93 -17.36
N LEU A 250 -0.14 4.78 -16.69
CA LEU A 250 -1.38 4.34 -16.01
C LEU A 250 -1.38 4.67 -14.51
N MET A 251 -0.21 4.93 -13.92
CA MET A 251 -0.10 5.29 -12.51
C MET A 251 -0.45 6.77 -12.31
N PRO A 252 -1.18 7.13 -11.24
CA PRO A 252 -1.32 8.53 -10.86
C PRO A 252 0.07 9.15 -10.69
N ARG A 253 0.25 10.36 -11.21
CA ARG A 253 1.49 11.12 -10.96
C ARG A 253 1.59 11.34 -9.46
N GLN A 254 2.52 10.65 -8.81
CA GLN A 254 2.94 11.06 -7.48
C GLN A 254 3.66 12.40 -7.67
N ASP A 255 3.05 13.48 -7.20
CA ASP A 255 3.77 14.73 -7.04
C ASP A 255 4.90 14.45 -6.05
N SER A 256 6.11 14.33 -6.58
CA SER A 256 7.37 14.06 -5.86
C SER A 256 7.80 15.22 -4.94
N GLY A 257 6.85 16.01 -4.43
CA GLY A 257 7.12 17.32 -3.80
C GLY A 257 6.80 17.41 -2.31
N VAL A 258 6.13 16.43 -1.71
CA VAL A 258 5.76 16.51 -0.28
C VAL A 258 6.52 15.42 0.49
N VAL A 259 7.66 15.80 1.07
CA VAL A 259 8.36 15.00 2.07
C VAL A 259 7.46 14.95 3.30
N ALA A 260 7.02 13.76 3.69
CA ALA A 260 6.20 13.62 4.88
C ALA A 260 6.95 14.11 6.12
N LEU A 261 6.32 15.00 6.91
CA LEU A 261 6.90 15.51 8.16
C LEU A 261 7.20 14.39 9.17
N THR A 262 6.53 13.24 9.03
CA THR A 262 6.69 12.05 9.87
C THR A 262 7.74 11.07 9.37
N ASP A 263 8.07 11.06 8.08
CA ASP A 263 9.16 10.22 7.59
C ASP A 263 10.46 10.95 7.88
N GLU A 264 11.18 10.44 8.87
CA GLU A 264 12.63 10.60 8.84
C GLU A 264 13.07 10.16 7.45
N VAL A 265 13.57 11.11 6.66
CA VAL A 265 14.31 10.82 5.43
C VAL A 265 15.54 10.06 5.88
N SER A 266 15.35 8.76 6.09
CA SER A 266 16.40 7.78 6.33
C SER A 266 17.20 7.79 5.05
N ASP A 267 18.30 8.53 5.05
CA ASP A 267 19.27 8.54 3.99
C ASP A 267 19.66 7.08 3.69
N LEU A 268 19.25 6.57 2.54
CA LEU A 268 19.65 5.24 2.09
C LEU A 268 21.18 5.13 1.96
N GLY A 269 21.91 6.25 2.05
CA GLY A 269 23.36 6.30 2.24
C GLY A 269 23.84 5.45 3.42
N ALA A 270 23.06 5.30 4.50
CA ALA A 270 23.42 4.41 5.61
C ALA A 270 23.45 2.92 5.22
N LEU A 271 22.76 2.57 4.12
CA LEU A 271 22.70 1.22 3.56
C LEU A 271 23.71 1.02 2.42
N LEU A 272 24.36 2.09 1.95
CA LEU A 272 25.29 2.04 0.83
C LEU A 272 26.58 1.36 1.26
N ASN A 273 26.80 0.18 0.69
CA ASN A 273 28.08 -0.50 0.70
C ASN A 273 28.78 -0.23 -0.64
N GLU A 274 29.75 0.68 -0.62
CA GLU A 274 30.59 0.98 -1.78
C GLU A 274 31.38 -0.28 -2.18
N GLN A 275 30.98 -0.88 -3.30
CA GLN A 275 31.61 -2.07 -3.86
C GLN A 275 31.89 -1.85 -5.35
N PRO A 276 33.09 -2.20 -5.85
CA PRO A 276 33.40 -2.08 -7.26
C PRO A 276 32.48 -2.97 -8.10
N ALA A 277 31.84 -2.40 -9.13
CA ALA A 277 31.12 -3.19 -10.12
C ALA A 277 32.07 -3.71 -11.21
N VAL A 278 31.60 -4.67 -12.01
CA VAL A 278 32.29 -5.19 -13.19
C VAL A 278 31.51 -4.84 -14.45
N THR A 279 32.17 -4.73 -15.61
CA THR A 279 31.45 -4.55 -16.87
C THR A 279 30.93 -5.88 -17.40
N HIS A 280 29.85 -5.87 -18.18
CA HIS A 280 29.23 -7.07 -18.75
C HIS A 280 30.18 -7.94 -19.60
N ASN A 281 31.25 -7.34 -20.14
CA ASN A 281 32.30 -8.02 -20.92
C ASN A 281 33.43 -8.60 -20.07
N THR A 282 33.42 -8.39 -18.76
CA THR A 282 34.46 -8.89 -17.84
C THR A 282 34.54 -10.42 -17.91
N PRO A 283 35.74 -11.03 -18.07
CA PRO A 283 35.88 -12.47 -18.08
C PRO A 283 35.42 -13.10 -16.76
N THR A 284 34.69 -14.21 -16.85
CA THR A 284 34.16 -14.94 -15.69
C THR A 284 35.25 -15.29 -14.67
N ALA A 285 36.46 -15.65 -15.12
CA ALA A 285 37.58 -15.94 -14.24
C ALA A 285 38.00 -14.75 -13.35
N THR A 286 37.91 -13.52 -13.86
CA THR A 286 38.23 -12.31 -13.10
C THR A 286 37.21 -12.06 -11.99
N VAL A 287 35.93 -12.29 -12.29
CA VAL A 287 34.83 -12.19 -11.31
C VAL A 287 34.97 -13.24 -10.21
N LEU A 288 35.34 -14.47 -10.60
CA LEU A 288 35.62 -15.55 -9.64
C LEU A 288 36.78 -15.20 -8.69
N GLU A 289 37.85 -14.62 -9.25
CA GLU A 289 39.00 -14.19 -8.48
C GLU A 289 38.65 -13.05 -7.50
N ALA A 290 37.77 -12.13 -7.90
CA ALA A 290 37.24 -11.11 -6.99
C ALA A 290 36.53 -11.74 -5.77
N PHE A 291 35.65 -12.72 -5.98
CA PHE A 291 35.00 -13.45 -4.89
C PHE A 291 35.99 -14.27 -4.03
N ARG A 292 37.07 -14.79 -4.62
CA ARG A 292 38.11 -15.50 -3.85
C ARG A 292 38.90 -14.57 -2.95
N ARG A 293 39.22 -13.37 -3.44
CA ARG A 293 40.00 -12.37 -2.68
C ARG A 293 39.21 -11.76 -1.53
N GLN A 294 37.91 -11.58 -1.69
CA GLN A 294 37.03 -11.02 -0.67
C GLN A 294 36.01 -12.05 -0.19
N ALA A 295 36.27 -12.64 0.98
CA ALA A 295 35.40 -13.69 1.54
C ALA A 295 33.99 -13.18 1.89
N ASN A 296 33.85 -11.90 2.21
CA ASN A 296 32.60 -11.22 2.54
C ASN A 296 31.85 -10.67 1.31
N LEU A 297 32.41 -10.79 0.11
CA LEU A 297 31.76 -10.39 -1.13
C LEU A 297 30.79 -11.50 -1.56
N ASN A 298 29.50 -11.21 -1.48
CA ASN A 298 28.43 -12.16 -1.80
C ASN A 298 27.83 -11.93 -3.18
N SER A 299 27.89 -10.70 -3.67
CA SER A 299 27.42 -10.32 -5.00
C SER A 299 28.30 -9.25 -5.64
N LEU A 300 28.17 -9.10 -6.96
CA LEU A 300 28.79 -8.05 -7.75
C LEU A 300 27.78 -7.51 -8.77
N ALA A 301 27.62 -6.19 -8.83
CA ALA A 301 26.86 -5.54 -9.89
C ALA A 301 27.60 -5.63 -11.23
N VAL A 302 26.83 -5.76 -12.31
CA VAL A 302 27.32 -5.79 -13.68
C VAL A 302 26.80 -4.59 -14.43
N LEU A 303 27.70 -3.80 -15.01
CA LEU A 303 27.38 -2.57 -15.72
C LEU A 303 27.45 -2.75 -17.25
N ASP A 304 26.61 -2.00 -17.94
CA ASP A 304 26.70 -1.83 -19.39
C ASP A 304 27.79 -0.81 -19.78
N ASP A 305 27.88 -0.48 -21.07
CA ASP A 305 28.86 0.49 -21.58
C ASP A 305 28.57 1.94 -21.15
N GLN A 306 27.41 2.21 -20.53
CA GLN A 306 26.94 3.51 -20.07
C GLN A 306 27.02 3.65 -18.54
N GLU A 307 27.73 2.73 -17.88
CA GLU A 307 27.88 2.64 -16.42
C GLU A 307 26.53 2.44 -15.68
N GLN A 308 25.51 1.94 -16.37
CA GLN A 308 24.22 1.60 -15.78
C GLN A 308 24.18 0.12 -15.38
N PRO A 309 23.52 -0.23 -14.26
CA PRO A 309 23.30 -1.63 -13.90
C PRO A 309 22.52 -2.38 -14.98
N CYS A 310 23.08 -3.49 -15.47
CA CYS A 310 22.45 -4.38 -16.43
C CYS A 310 22.33 -5.83 -15.94
N GLY A 311 22.94 -6.15 -14.79
CA GLY A 311 22.82 -7.45 -14.14
C GLY A 311 23.47 -7.50 -12.78
N ILE A 312 23.32 -8.63 -12.10
CA ILE A 312 24.00 -8.95 -10.84
C ILE A 312 24.53 -10.38 -10.88
N VAL A 313 25.65 -10.63 -10.20
CA VAL A 313 26.24 -11.96 -10.07
C VAL A 313 26.32 -12.30 -8.59
N HIS A 314 25.74 -13.43 -8.19
CA HIS A 314 25.87 -13.95 -6.84
C HIS A 314 26.95 -15.02 -6.76
N ARG A 315 27.70 -15.02 -5.66
CA ARG A 315 28.79 -15.97 -5.40
C ARG A 315 28.30 -17.43 -5.46
N HIS A 316 27.15 -17.72 -4.86
CA HIS A 316 26.59 -19.07 -4.80
C HIS A 316 26.20 -19.55 -6.20
N SER A 317 25.44 -18.76 -6.97
CA SER A 317 25.02 -19.08 -8.34
C SER A 317 26.20 -19.29 -9.28
N LEU A 318 27.22 -18.44 -9.18
CA LEU A 318 28.43 -18.57 -9.98
C LEU A 318 29.21 -19.84 -9.61
N SER A 319 29.33 -20.14 -8.32
CA SER A 319 30.01 -21.35 -7.83
C SER A 319 29.29 -22.61 -8.29
N ASP A 320 27.96 -22.67 -8.15
CA ASP A 320 27.14 -23.81 -8.56
C ASP A 320 27.18 -24.04 -10.08
N ALA A 321 27.20 -22.97 -10.87
CA ALA A 321 27.35 -23.06 -12.32
C ALA A 321 28.70 -23.68 -12.72
N LEU A 322 29.76 -23.41 -11.96
CA LEU A 322 31.13 -23.87 -12.23
C LEU A 322 31.46 -25.23 -11.61
N LEU A 323 30.70 -25.70 -10.63
CA LEU A 323 30.81 -27.07 -10.09
C LEU A 323 30.34 -28.14 -11.09
N LYS A 324 29.64 -27.74 -12.17
CA LYS A 324 29.25 -28.67 -13.24
C LYS A 324 30.48 -29.16 -14.02
N PRO A 325 30.53 -30.44 -14.44
CA PRO A 325 31.68 -31.00 -15.17
C PRO A 325 32.05 -30.15 -16.39
N PHE A 326 33.35 -29.87 -16.56
CA PHE A 326 33.93 -29.07 -17.67
C PHE A 326 33.49 -27.59 -17.74
N ALA A 327 32.66 -27.09 -16.80
CA ALA A 327 32.14 -25.73 -16.84
C ALA A 327 33.24 -24.67 -16.63
N THR A 328 34.20 -24.94 -15.73
CA THR A 328 35.29 -24.00 -15.44
C THR A 328 36.10 -23.65 -16.69
N ASP A 329 36.54 -24.64 -17.45
CA ASP A 329 37.33 -24.42 -18.68
C ASP A 329 36.49 -23.80 -19.81
N LEU A 330 35.20 -24.12 -19.86
CA LEU A 330 34.28 -23.63 -20.89
C LEU A 330 33.88 -22.15 -20.69
N PHE A 331 33.72 -21.71 -19.45
CA PHE A 331 33.19 -20.39 -19.11
C PHE A 331 34.24 -19.39 -18.63
N ALA A 332 35.42 -19.82 -18.15
CA ALA A 332 36.43 -18.93 -17.58
C ALA A 332 36.78 -17.70 -18.44
N ARG A 333 36.89 -17.88 -19.77
CA ARG A 333 37.21 -16.80 -20.72
C ARG A 333 35.98 -16.09 -21.29
N LYS A 334 34.77 -16.58 -21.01
CA LYS A 334 33.54 -15.99 -21.52
C LYS A 334 33.14 -14.77 -20.68
N PRO A 335 32.47 -13.78 -21.29
CA PRO A 335 31.99 -12.61 -20.57
C PRO A 335 30.98 -13.01 -19.51
N ILE A 336 31.01 -12.32 -18.38
CA ILE A 336 30.13 -12.58 -17.24
C ILE A 336 28.64 -12.40 -17.58
N SER A 337 28.33 -11.62 -18.63
CA SER A 337 26.98 -11.46 -19.17
C SER A 337 26.25 -12.76 -19.51
N ARG A 338 26.97 -13.88 -19.69
CA ARG A 338 26.36 -15.21 -19.93
C ARG A 338 25.92 -15.95 -18.66
N LEU A 339 26.39 -15.51 -17.50
CA LEU A 339 26.16 -16.17 -16.20
C LEU A 339 25.55 -15.23 -15.16
N MET A 340 25.46 -13.92 -15.44
CA MET A 340 24.77 -12.96 -14.59
C MET A 340 23.26 -13.17 -14.62
N SER A 341 22.58 -12.73 -13.57
CA SER A 341 21.13 -12.57 -13.54
C SER A 341 20.76 -11.18 -14.09
N ASP A 342 19.82 -11.12 -15.02
CA ASP A 342 19.17 -9.89 -15.47
C ASP A 342 17.98 -9.49 -14.57
N ASP A 343 17.52 -10.41 -13.71
CA ASP A 343 16.54 -10.18 -12.66
C ASP A 343 17.22 -9.75 -11.36
N PHE A 344 17.39 -8.43 -11.19
CA PHE A 344 17.96 -7.78 -10.00
C PHE A 344 17.07 -6.65 -9.48
N LEU A 345 17.27 -6.25 -8.22
CA LEU A 345 16.60 -5.09 -7.63
C LEU A 345 17.55 -3.88 -7.69
N ALA A 346 17.11 -2.80 -8.32
CA ALA A 346 17.78 -1.50 -8.27
C ALA A 346 16.91 -0.48 -7.53
N VAL A 347 17.53 0.26 -6.64
CA VAL A 347 16.90 1.22 -5.73
C VAL A 347 17.59 2.56 -5.88
N GLU A 348 16.84 3.61 -6.17
CA GLU A 348 17.40 4.96 -6.20
C GLU A 348 17.67 5.47 -4.79
N LEU A 349 18.81 6.12 -4.57
CA LEU A 349 19.26 6.64 -3.26
C LEU A 349 18.25 7.60 -2.62
N ASN A 350 17.44 8.28 -3.42
CA ASN A 350 16.41 9.21 -2.97
C ASN A 350 15.06 8.55 -2.62
N GLN A 351 14.91 7.23 -2.77
CA GLN A 351 13.72 6.52 -2.33
C GLN A 351 13.66 6.47 -0.80
N SER A 352 12.45 6.47 -0.25
CA SER A 352 12.26 6.30 1.20
C SER A 352 12.55 4.86 1.62
N LEU A 353 13.04 4.69 2.86
CA LEU A 353 13.25 3.35 3.44
C LEU A 353 11.97 2.49 3.42
N GLN A 354 10.80 3.10 3.58
CA GLN A 354 9.52 2.40 3.47
C GLN A 354 9.28 1.83 2.06
N GLN A 355 9.57 2.60 1.01
CA GLN A 355 9.46 2.13 -0.38
C GLN A 355 10.42 0.97 -0.65
N VAL A 356 11.67 1.07 -0.18
CA VAL A 356 12.68 0.00 -0.30
C VAL A 356 12.23 -1.26 0.44
N SER A 357 11.69 -1.11 1.65
CA SER A 357 11.12 -2.22 2.42
C SER A 357 10.00 -2.95 1.69
N ARG A 358 9.12 -2.19 1.02
CA ARG A 358 8.03 -2.76 0.22
C ARG A 358 8.57 -3.53 -0.99
N LEU A 359 9.52 -2.95 -1.73
CA LEU A 359 10.20 -3.60 -2.87
C LEU A 359 10.86 -4.92 -2.46
N ILE A 360 11.51 -4.94 -1.30
CA ILE A 360 12.15 -6.14 -0.77
C ILE A 360 11.08 -7.17 -0.37
N THR A 361 10.04 -6.74 0.36
CA THR A 361 9.00 -7.64 0.89
C THR A 361 8.13 -8.24 -0.23
N SER A 362 7.88 -7.50 -1.31
CA SER A 362 7.14 -8.02 -2.48
C SER A 362 7.94 -9.09 -3.22
N ARG A 363 9.27 -8.94 -3.29
CA ARG A 363 10.20 -9.92 -3.88
C ARG A 363 10.65 -11.03 -2.93
N ALA A 364 10.40 -10.90 -1.62
CA ALA A 364 10.94 -11.73 -0.53
C ALA A 364 10.56 -13.22 -0.54
N ARG A 365 9.74 -13.71 -1.48
CA ARG A 365 9.32 -15.12 -1.50
C ARG A 365 10.42 -16.11 -1.87
N GLN A 366 11.53 -15.66 -2.46
CA GLN A 366 12.61 -16.57 -2.90
C GLN A 366 14.04 -16.10 -2.58
N ARG A 367 14.27 -14.83 -2.19
CA ARG A 367 15.60 -14.19 -2.30
C ARG A 367 15.96 -13.16 -1.22
N ILE A 368 15.47 -13.33 0.03
CA ILE A 368 15.75 -12.40 1.15
C ILE A 368 17.26 -12.21 1.41
N GLU A 369 18.09 -13.16 1.00
CA GLU A 369 19.54 -13.14 1.18
C GLU A 369 20.30 -12.38 0.06
N GLU A 370 19.62 -11.91 -0.97
CA GLU A 370 20.27 -11.21 -2.09
C GLU A 370 20.50 -9.73 -1.79
N ASP A 371 21.68 -9.23 -2.18
CA ASP A 371 21.99 -7.81 -2.17
C ASP A 371 21.23 -7.11 -3.31
N PHE A 372 20.85 -5.85 -3.11
CA PHE A 372 20.25 -4.99 -4.13
C PHE A 372 21.25 -3.92 -4.56
N ILE A 373 21.03 -3.35 -5.76
CA ILE A 373 21.87 -2.30 -6.31
C ILE A 373 21.31 -0.95 -5.91
N ILE A 374 22.18 -0.04 -5.45
CA ILE A 374 21.81 1.34 -5.15
C ILE A 374 22.31 2.23 -6.30
N THR A 375 21.40 3.05 -6.82
CA THR A 375 21.65 3.96 -7.94
C THR A 375 21.39 5.41 -7.57
N LEU A 376 21.96 6.33 -8.34
CA LEU A 376 21.59 7.74 -8.32
C LEU A 376 21.46 8.23 -9.76
N ASN A 377 20.25 8.64 -10.13
CA ASN A 377 19.89 8.99 -11.51
C ASN A 377 20.22 7.85 -12.50
N GLY A 378 19.96 6.60 -12.09
CA GLY A 378 20.28 5.38 -12.84
C GLY A 378 21.74 4.91 -12.74
N GLY A 379 22.69 5.81 -12.45
CA GLY A 379 24.10 5.45 -12.30
C GLY A 379 24.36 4.58 -11.06
N TYR A 380 25.21 3.56 -11.19
CA TYR A 380 25.59 2.69 -10.08
C TYR A 380 26.38 3.44 -8.99
N LEU A 381 25.99 3.27 -7.72
CA LEU A 381 26.74 3.77 -6.57
C LEU A 381 27.35 2.63 -5.73
N GLY A 382 26.62 1.55 -5.55
CA GLY A 382 27.03 0.47 -4.66
C GLY A 382 25.94 -0.57 -4.46
N LEU A 383 26.12 -1.38 -3.43
CA LEU A 383 25.17 -2.43 -3.05
C LEU A 383 24.52 -2.10 -1.70
N GLY A 384 23.30 -2.58 -1.50
CA GLY A 384 22.61 -2.57 -0.21
C GLY A 384 22.20 -3.99 0.17
N ARG A 385 22.16 -4.27 1.48
CA ARG A 385 21.75 -5.59 1.99
C ARG A 385 20.35 -5.51 2.58
N VAL A 386 19.52 -6.51 2.28
CA VAL A 386 18.16 -6.61 2.84
C VAL A 386 18.17 -6.60 4.37
N ILE A 387 19.13 -7.29 4.99
CA ILE A 387 19.23 -7.34 6.45
C ILE A 387 19.51 -5.97 7.08
N ASP A 388 20.25 -5.09 6.39
CA ASP A 388 20.54 -3.75 6.88
C ASP A 388 19.28 -2.87 6.81
N VAL A 389 18.44 -3.04 5.78
CA VAL A 389 17.12 -2.40 5.70
C VAL A 389 16.26 -2.81 6.90
N LEU A 390 16.17 -4.12 7.17
CA LEU A 390 15.39 -4.64 8.30
C LEU A 390 15.92 -4.13 9.65
N LYS A 391 17.24 -4.09 9.81
CA LYS A 391 17.90 -3.55 11.00
C LYS A 391 17.57 -2.09 11.19
N LEU A 392 17.69 -1.28 10.14
CA LEU A 392 17.40 0.15 10.18
C LEU A 392 15.91 0.42 10.50
N ILE A 393 14.98 -0.31 9.88
CA ILE A 393 13.55 -0.22 10.23
C ILE A 393 13.30 -0.59 11.68
N THR A 394 13.99 -1.62 12.19
CA THR A 394 13.85 -2.05 13.58
C THR A 394 14.39 -0.99 14.55
N GLU A 395 15.55 -0.41 14.25
CA GLU A 395 16.13 0.69 15.04
C GLU A 395 15.21 1.91 15.06
N LEU A 396 14.65 2.30 13.92
CA LEU A 396 13.66 3.37 13.80
C LEU A 396 12.41 3.08 14.64
N LYS A 397 11.87 1.87 14.57
CA LYS A 397 10.71 1.47 15.39
C LYS A 397 11.01 1.49 16.89
N ILE A 398 12.21 1.05 17.29
CA ILE A 398 12.66 1.11 18.69
C ILE A 398 12.78 2.57 19.15
N GLN A 399 13.34 3.45 18.32
CA GLN A 399 13.44 4.88 18.62
C GLN A 399 12.05 5.54 18.73
N GLN A 400 11.15 5.27 17.79
CA GLN A 400 9.77 5.76 17.84
C GLN A 400 9.07 5.30 19.13
N ALA A 401 9.13 4.01 19.45
CA ALA A 401 8.54 3.48 20.68
C ALA A 401 9.17 4.06 21.95
N ARG A 402 10.50 4.29 21.96
CA ARG A 402 11.22 4.87 23.10
C ARG A 402 10.78 6.29 23.41
N TYR A 403 10.45 7.07 22.39
CA TYR A 403 10.07 8.47 22.53
C TYR A 403 8.58 8.74 22.39
N ALA A 404 7.76 7.71 22.21
CA ALA A 404 6.31 7.83 22.23
C ALA A 404 5.80 8.05 23.65
N ASN A 405 4.69 8.76 23.78
CA ASN A 405 3.95 8.84 25.02
C ASN A 405 3.39 7.44 25.37
N PRO A 406 3.59 6.95 26.60
CA PRO A 406 3.26 5.56 26.96
C PRO A 406 1.76 5.27 26.94
N LEU A 407 0.91 6.28 27.09
CA LEU A 407 -0.55 6.12 27.09
C LEU A 407 -1.10 6.21 25.66
N THR A 408 -0.82 7.30 24.95
CA THR A 408 -1.44 7.57 23.65
C THR A 408 -0.67 7.01 22.47
N LEU A 409 0.58 6.56 22.68
CA LEU A 409 1.53 6.12 21.66
C LEU A 409 1.90 7.21 20.63
N LEU A 410 1.43 8.44 20.84
CA LEU A 410 1.80 9.58 20.00
C LEU A 410 3.26 9.97 20.22
N PRO A 411 3.93 10.55 19.21
CA PRO A 411 5.27 11.10 19.36
C PRO A 411 5.39 12.03 20.56
N GLY A 412 6.38 11.80 21.43
CA GLY A 412 6.65 12.63 22.60
C GLY A 412 7.64 13.76 22.33
N ASN A 413 8.24 14.30 23.39
CA ASN A 413 9.02 15.55 23.35
C ASN A 413 10.19 15.54 22.35
N VAL A 414 10.92 14.43 22.22
CA VAL A 414 12.08 14.37 21.32
C VAL A 414 11.66 14.44 19.83
N PRO A 415 10.73 13.60 19.34
CA PRO A 415 10.16 13.74 18.00
C PRO A 415 9.51 15.10 17.73
N ILE A 416 8.82 15.67 18.72
CA ILE A 416 8.21 17.01 18.62
C ILE A 416 9.29 18.06 18.32
N GLN A 417 10.38 18.07 19.09
CA GLN A 417 11.47 19.02 18.91
C GLN A 417 12.18 18.84 17.55
N GLN A 418 12.35 17.60 17.10
CA GLN A 418 12.90 17.29 15.78
C GLN A 418 12.00 17.79 14.64
N CYS A 419 10.68 17.61 14.76
CA CYS A 419 9.69 18.13 13.82
C CYS A 419 9.78 19.66 13.70
N LEU A 420 9.72 20.38 14.83
CA LEU A 420 9.81 21.85 14.84
C LEU A 420 11.14 22.35 14.25
N THR A 421 12.25 21.70 14.58
CA THR A 421 13.57 22.04 14.02
C THR A 421 13.59 21.87 12.50
N ARG A 422 12.97 20.80 11.99
CA ARG A 422 12.90 20.51 10.55
C ARG A 422 12.07 21.56 9.80
N LEU A 423 10.92 21.97 10.35
CA LEU A 423 10.07 23.02 9.77
C LEU A 423 10.84 24.34 9.59
N LEU A 424 11.60 24.73 10.61
CA LEU A 424 12.43 25.93 10.57
C LEU A 424 13.53 25.83 9.51
N GLN A 425 14.22 24.68 9.44
CA GLN A 425 15.27 24.44 8.44
C GLN A 425 14.73 24.44 7.00
N GLN A 426 13.55 23.86 6.78
CA GLN A 426 12.92 23.77 5.47
C GLN A 426 12.24 25.07 5.03
N ARG A 427 12.10 26.05 5.93
CA ARG A 427 11.39 27.33 5.70
C ARG A 427 9.97 27.12 5.18
N GLN A 428 9.33 26.06 5.64
CA GLN A 428 7.99 25.69 5.22
C GLN A 428 6.98 26.52 6.00
N GLU A 429 6.01 27.12 5.29
CA GLU A 429 4.87 27.76 5.95
C GLU A 429 4.03 26.69 6.66
N SER A 430 3.75 26.88 7.95
CA SER A 430 3.06 25.89 8.77
C SER A 430 2.32 26.52 9.95
N VAL A 431 1.37 25.79 10.50
CA VAL A 431 0.54 26.23 11.62
C VAL A 431 0.80 25.30 12.81
N ILE A 432 1.41 25.83 13.87
CA ILE A 432 1.74 25.08 15.08
C ILE A 432 0.66 25.34 16.11
N CYS A 433 0.01 24.29 16.58
CA CYS A 433 -1.08 24.36 17.54
C CYS A 433 -0.72 23.59 18.81
N TYR A 434 -0.75 24.26 19.96
CA TYR A 434 -0.69 23.64 21.27
C TYR A 434 -2.12 23.46 21.77
N VAL A 435 -2.49 22.22 22.10
CA VAL A 435 -3.86 21.84 22.47
C VAL A 435 -3.84 21.36 23.92
N ASP A 436 -4.76 21.85 24.73
CA ASP A 436 -4.88 21.49 26.15
C ASP A 436 -6.34 21.34 26.55
N ILE A 437 -6.61 20.43 27.50
CA ILE A 437 -7.95 20.11 27.98
C ILE A 437 -8.31 20.98 29.19
N ASP A 438 -9.35 21.78 29.04
CA ASP A 438 -9.83 22.65 30.11
C ASP A 438 -10.44 21.85 31.26
N SER A 439 -10.15 22.26 32.50
CA SER A 439 -10.70 21.64 33.72
C SER A 439 -10.39 20.14 33.89
N PHE A 440 -9.31 19.64 33.26
CA PHE A 440 -8.96 18.22 33.30
C PHE A 440 -8.62 17.68 34.69
N LYS A 441 -7.87 18.43 35.51
CA LYS A 441 -7.57 18.03 36.89
C LYS A 441 -8.84 17.89 37.76
N PRO A 442 -9.73 18.91 37.84
CA PRO A 442 -11.04 18.78 38.48
C PRO A 442 -11.86 17.57 38.00
N PHE A 443 -11.81 17.26 36.70
CA PHE A 443 -12.46 16.08 36.16
C PHE A 443 -11.86 14.78 36.74
N ASN A 444 -10.53 14.65 36.77
CA ASN A 444 -9.85 13.49 37.36
C ASN A 444 -10.14 13.32 38.85
N ASP A 445 -10.27 14.43 39.59
CA ASP A 445 -10.60 14.40 41.02
C ASP A 445 -12.00 13.81 41.29
N ILE A 446 -12.94 13.90 40.33
CA ILE A 446 -14.31 13.36 40.45
C ILE A 446 -14.44 11.97 39.83
N TYR A 447 -13.87 11.78 38.64
CA TYR A 447 -14.09 10.61 37.81
C TYR A 447 -12.97 9.57 37.88
N GLY A 448 -11.85 9.93 38.50
CA GLY A 448 -10.67 9.09 38.64
C GLY A 448 -9.77 9.13 37.40
N TYR A 449 -8.47 8.86 37.62
CA TYR A 449 -7.45 8.89 36.58
C TYR A 449 -7.70 7.92 35.42
N GLY A 450 -8.27 6.74 35.66
CA GLY A 450 -8.58 5.79 34.57
C GLY A 450 -9.58 6.38 33.56
N ARG A 451 -10.54 7.19 34.01
CA ARG A 451 -11.47 7.89 33.12
C ARG A 451 -10.82 9.10 32.46
N GLY A 452 -9.86 9.73 33.14
CA GLY A 452 -8.97 10.73 32.56
C GLY A 452 -8.14 10.16 31.41
N ASP A 453 -7.57 8.98 31.58
CA ASP A 453 -6.79 8.29 30.53
C ASP A 453 -7.65 8.01 29.30
N GLU A 454 -8.92 7.60 29.47
CA GLU A 454 -9.88 7.45 28.37
C GLU A 454 -10.15 8.77 27.63
N VAL A 455 -10.19 9.89 28.35
CA VAL A 455 -10.31 11.23 27.75
C VAL A 455 -9.05 11.60 26.95
N LEU A 456 -7.86 11.33 27.48
CA LEU A 456 -6.59 11.57 26.76
C LEU A 456 -6.49 10.74 25.48
N LEU A 457 -6.90 9.46 25.55
CA LEU A 457 -6.99 8.59 24.38
C LEU A 457 -8.03 9.11 23.38
N CYS A 458 -9.15 9.63 23.86
CA CYS A 458 -10.18 10.23 23.01
C CYS A 458 -9.65 11.47 22.27
N LEU A 459 -8.91 12.36 22.95
CA LEU A 459 -8.28 13.51 22.30
C LEU A 459 -7.23 13.08 21.28
N ALA A 460 -6.36 12.12 21.63
CA ALA A 460 -5.36 11.58 20.72
C ALA A 460 -5.99 11.02 19.44
N GLN A 461 -7.12 10.30 19.56
CA GLN A 461 -7.88 9.83 18.41
C GLN A 461 -8.45 10.98 17.58
N CYS A 462 -9.10 11.96 18.21
CA CYS A 462 -9.66 13.13 17.51
C CYS A 462 -8.58 13.91 16.76
N LEU A 463 -7.38 14.05 17.33
CA LEU A 463 -6.24 14.72 16.66
C LEU A 463 -5.74 13.89 15.47
N ASN A 464 -5.57 12.57 15.63
CA ASN A 464 -5.12 11.68 14.56
C ASN A 464 -6.07 11.67 13.35
N GLU A 465 -7.38 11.74 13.57
CA GLU A 465 -8.40 11.77 12.51
C GLU A 465 -8.42 13.11 11.75
N ARG A 466 -7.69 14.13 12.22
CA ARG A 466 -7.67 15.50 11.67
C ARG A 466 -6.37 15.84 10.94
N ILE A 467 -5.38 14.96 10.98
CA ILE A 467 -4.11 15.11 10.28
C ILE A 467 -4.07 14.29 8.99
N ASP A 468 -3.36 14.80 8.01
CA ASP A 468 -2.83 14.01 6.91
C ASP A 468 -1.38 13.62 7.27
N PRO A 469 -1.10 12.34 7.58
CA PRO A 469 0.24 11.89 8.00
C PRO A 469 1.35 12.21 7.00
N SER A 470 1.02 12.46 5.73
CA SER A 470 1.99 12.83 4.69
C SER A 470 2.42 14.30 4.73
N ARG A 471 1.79 15.15 5.54
CA ARG A 471 2.10 16.59 5.58
C ARG A 471 1.93 17.26 6.94
N ASP A 472 1.22 16.64 7.86
CA ASP A 472 0.89 17.15 9.19
C ASP A 472 1.60 16.31 10.26
N PHE A 473 1.65 16.79 11.50
CA PHE A 473 2.27 16.07 12.61
C PHE A 473 1.43 16.23 13.88
N VAL A 474 1.35 15.18 14.69
CA VAL A 474 0.72 15.22 16.01
C VAL A 474 1.67 14.61 17.05
N GLY A 475 1.71 15.22 18.23
CA GLY A 475 2.50 14.73 19.37
C GLY A 475 1.77 14.91 20.69
N HIS A 476 2.21 14.17 21.70
CA HIS A 476 1.74 14.26 23.08
C HIS A 476 2.91 14.61 23.99
N ILE A 477 2.92 15.85 24.47
CA ILE A 477 3.98 16.43 25.31
C ILE A 477 3.96 15.78 26.70
N GLY A 478 2.79 15.74 27.33
CA GLY A 478 2.54 15.05 28.59
C GLY A 478 1.32 15.63 29.32
N GLY A 479 0.71 14.84 30.22
CA GLY A 479 -0.51 15.27 30.92
C GLY A 479 -1.67 15.47 29.93
N ASP A 480 -2.22 16.68 29.92
CA ASP A 480 -3.26 17.16 29.01
C ASP A 480 -2.71 17.99 27.82
N ASP A 481 -1.39 18.10 27.67
CA ASP A 481 -0.73 18.90 26.63
C ASP A 481 -0.40 18.11 25.35
N PHE A 482 -0.95 18.56 24.22
CA PHE A 482 -0.73 18.00 22.89
C PHE A 482 -0.19 19.05 21.93
N LEU A 483 0.48 18.58 20.87
CA LEU A 483 1.00 19.40 19.79
C LEU A 483 0.45 18.92 18.45
N LEU A 484 0.08 19.86 17.59
CA LEU A 484 -0.38 19.61 16.25
C LEU A 484 0.32 20.58 15.30
N VAL A 485 0.90 20.07 14.22
CA VAL A 485 1.44 20.87 13.10
C VAL A 485 0.56 20.60 11.90
N LEU A 486 0.02 21.67 11.32
CA LEU A 486 -0.83 21.62 10.14
C LEU A 486 -0.21 22.41 8.99
N GLY A 487 -0.48 21.97 7.76
CA GLY A 487 -0.28 22.82 6.58
C GLY A 487 -1.13 24.11 6.62
N PRO A 488 -0.82 25.10 5.75
CA PRO A 488 -1.51 26.39 5.74
C PRO A 488 -2.96 26.33 5.22
N GLU A 489 -3.36 25.23 4.60
CA GLU A 489 -4.69 25.04 4.02
C GLU A 489 -5.68 24.45 5.04
N ASP A 490 -6.89 24.99 5.08
CA ASP A 490 -8.03 24.48 5.86
C ASP A 490 -7.82 24.27 7.38
N TRP A 491 -6.69 24.70 7.95
CA TRP A 491 -6.35 24.46 9.36
C TRP A 491 -7.44 24.98 10.32
N ARG A 492 -8.00 26.16 10.05
CA ARG A 492 -9.09 26.75 10.85
C ARG A 492 -10.32 25.84 10.91
N LYS A 493 -10.73 25.31 9.74
CA LYS A 493 -11.88 24.41 9.64
C LYS A 493 -11.62 23.12 10.40
N ARG A 494 -10.40 22.58 10.30
CA ARG A 494 -9.99 21.36 11.03
C ARG A 494 -10.00 21.58 12.55
N LEU A 495 -9.49 22.70 13.05
CA LEU A 495 -9.53 23.02 14.48
C LEU A 495 -10.96 23.22 14.99
N ASN A 496 -11.83 23.88 14.23
CA ASN A 496 -13.24 24.02 14.62
C ASN A 496 -13.97 22.67 14.69
N GLN A 497 -13.69 21.78 13.75
CA GLN A 497 -14.22 20.42 13.78
C GLN A 497 -13.66 19.63 14.98
N LEU A 498 -12.37 19.77 15.29
CA LEU A 498 -11.74 19.16 16.46
C LEU A 498 -12.43 19.57 17.77
N LEU A 499 -12.72 20.86 17.94
CA LEU A 499 -13.44 21.37 19.13
C LEU A 499 -14.82 20.72 19.29
N SER A 500 -15.61 20.71 18.21
CA SER A 500 -16.97 20.13 18.22
C SER A 500 -16.95 18.62 18.50
N ASP A 501 -16.06 17.88 17.82
CA ASP A 501 -16.01 16.43 17.96
C ASP A 501 -15.50 15.99 19.32
N PHE A 502 -14.46 16.66 19.84
CA PHE A 502 -13.97 16.37 21.18
C PHE A 502 -15.08 16.60 22.22
N GLN A 503 -15.81 17.70 22.11
CA GLN A 503 -16.92 18.00 23.01
C GLN A 503 -18.04 16.95 22.91
N ASN A 504 -18.40 16.54 21.68
CA ASN A 504 -19.41 15.50 21.44
C ASN A 504 -18.99 14.14 21.99
N HIS A 505 -17.76 13.72 21.73
CA HIS A 505 -17.22 12.47 22.25
C HIS A 505 -17.08 12.48 23.77
N CYS A 506 -16.77 13.62 24.38
CA CYS A 506 -16.61 13.71 25.83
C CYS A 506 -17.90 13.47 26.61
N ARG A 507 -19.09 13.66 26.00
CA ARG A 507 -20.38 13.51 26.69
C ARG A 507 -20.55 12.13 27.33
N ARG A 508 -19.99 11.08 26.73
CA ARG A 508 -20.07 9.70 27.25
C ARG A 508 -19.32 9.48 28.57
N PHE A 509 -18.38 10.34 28.92
CA PHE A 509 -17.59 10.22 30.14
C PHE A 509 -18.29 10.81 31.38
N TYR A 510 -19.35 11.58 31.16
CA TYR A 510 -20.09 12.25 32.22
C TYR A 510 -21.26 11.42 32.75
N ARG A 511 -21.62 11.69 34.02
CA ARG A 511 -22.92 11.27 34.56
C ARG A 511 -24.04 12.12 33.94
N PRO A 512 -25.27 11.59 33.79
CA PRO A 512 -26.40 12.34 33.24
C PRO A 512 -26.66 13.66 33.95
N GLU A 513 -26.56 13.69 35.28
CA GLU A 513 -26.75 14.89 36.12
C GLU A 513 -25.82 16.05 35.75
N HIS A 514 -24.56 15.76 35.40
CA HIS A 514 -23.59 16.78 35.00
C HIS A 514 -23.80 17.24 33.54
N LEU A 515 -24.31 16.36 32.67
CA LEU A 515 -24.66 16.72 31.29
C LEU A 515 -25.88 17.65 31.24
N GLU A 516 -26.90 17.37 32.07
CA GLU A 516 -28.09 18.22 32.18
C GLU A 516 -27.76 19.59 32.77
N ALA A 517 -26.87 19.64 33.76
CA ALA A 517 -26.42 20.89 34.37
C ALA A 517 -25.45 21.69 33.49
N GLY A 518 -24.76 21.04 32.53
CA GLY A 518 -23.70 21.66 31.73
C GLY A 518 -22.42 21.98 32.51
N CYS A 519 -22.30 21.50 33.75
CA CYS A 519 -21.17 21.71 34.65
C CYS A 519 -21.05 20.58 35.67
N PHE A 520 -19.93 20.55 36.40
CA PHE A 520 -19.70 19.64 37.52
C PHE A 520 -19.01 20.36 38.68
N THR A 521 -19.28 19.95 39.92
CA THR A 521 -18.70 20.60 41.12
C THR A 521 -17.51 19.82 41.65
N ALA A 522 -16.33 20.45 41.67
CA ALA A 522 -15.10 19.87 42.21
C ALA A 522 -14.47 20.77 43.27
N LEU A 523 -13.46 20.28 43.99
CA LEU A 523 -12.64 21.11 44.86
C LEU A 523 -11.57 21.82 44.02
N ASN A 524 -11.46 23.13 44.17
CA ASN A 524 -10.36 23.89 43.58
C ASN A 524 -9.05 23.68 44.37
N ARG A 525 -7.95 24.30 43.92
CA ARG A 525 -6.62 24.17 44.56
C ARG A 525 -6.57 24.64 46.02
N GLN A 526 -7.57 25.41 46.47
CA GLN A 526 -7.69 25.93 47.84
C GLN A 526 -8.63 25.07 48.71
N GLY A 527 -9.13 23.95 48.17
CA GLY A 527 -10.06 23.06 48.88
C GLY A 527 -11.50 23.58 48.97
N VAL A 528 -11.87 24.55 48.14
CA VAL A 528 -13.22 25.12 48.09
C VAL A 528 -14.00 24.48 46.94
N ARG A 529 -15.27 24.14 47.16
CA ARG A 529 -16.15 23.64 46.10
C ARG A 529 -16.46 24.74 45.10
N GLN A 530 -16.22 24.46 43.82
CA GLN A 530 -16.45 25.35 42.71
C GLN A 530 -17.07 24.57 41.54
N GLU A 531 -17.93 25.23 40.78
CA GLU A 531 -18.48 24.71 39.53
C GLU A 531 -17.46 24.87 38.39
N PHE A 532 -17.23 23.79 37.66
CA PHE A 532 -16.39 23.73 36.47
C PHE A 532 -17.26 23.37 35.26
N ALA A 533 -17.03 24.03 34.14
CA ALA A 533 -17.67 23.67 32.87
C ALA A 533 -17.27 22.25 32.43
N LEU A 534 -18.06 21.64 31.55
CA LEU A 534 -17.67 20.40 30.89
C LEU A 534 -16.35 20.58 30.11
N LEU A 535 -15.62 19.48 29.90
CA LEU A 535 -14.32 19.49 29.21
C LEU A 535 -14.46 20.15 27.84
N SER A 536 -13.58 21.11 27.58
CA SER A 536 -13.35 21.76 26.29
C SER A 536 -11.86 21.76 25.97
N LEU A 537 -11.47 22.28 24.80
CA LEU A 537 -10.07 22.45 24.44
C LEU A 537 -9.73 23.93 24.31
N SER A 538 -8.57 24.29 24.84
CA SER A 538 -7.89 25.56 24.58
C SER A 538 -6.75 25.33 23.61
N ILE A 539 -6.76 26.04 22.47
CA ILE A 539 -5.79 25.87 21.40
C ILE A 539 -4.99 27.15 21.18
N GLY A 540 -3.70 27.13 21.48
CA GLY A 540 -2.76 28.19 21.12
C GLY A 540 -2.17 27.93 19.74
N VAL A 541 -2.33 28.86 18.80
CA VAL A 541 -1.89 28.72 17.40
C VAL A 541 -0.80 29.73 17.09
N VAL A 542 0.28 29.26 16.48
CA VAL A 542 1.34 30.09 15.89
C VAL A 542 1.37 29.83 14.39
N HIS A 543 1.15 30.88 13.62
CA HIS A 543 1.34 30.82 12.16
C HIS A 543 2.81 31.10 11.85
N LEU A 544 3.55 30.04 11.52
CA LEU A 544 4.95 30.13 11.13
C LEU A 544 5.05 30.44 9.65
N ARG A 545 5.51 31.66 9.34
CA ARG A 545 5.79 32.09 7.97
C ARG A 545 7.26 31.85 7.63
N PRO A 546 7.62 31.65 6.34
CA PRO A 546 9.01 31.39 5.92
C PRO A 546 10.02 32.44 6.40
N GLU A 547 9.61 33.70 6.52
CA GLU A 547 10.47 34.80 6.96
C GLU A 547 10.85 34.72 8.45
N ALA A 548 9.96 34.17 9.28
CA ALA A 548 10.21 34.00 10.72
C ALA A 548 11.14 32.83 11.04
N CYS A 549 11.37 31.92 10.08
CA CYS A 549 12.20 30.74 10.29
C CYS A 549 13.70 31.04 10.45
N GLU A 550 14.18 32.23 10.06
CA GLU A 550 15.58 32.65 10.26
C GLU A 550 15.84 33.21 11.67
N GLU A 551 14.80 33.66 12.36
CA GLU A 551 14.91 34.38 13.64
C GLU A 551 14.52 33.52 14.86
N LEU A 552 13.86 32.37 14.62
CA LEU A 552 13.31 31.50 15.67
C LEU A 552 14.02 30.15 15.70
N ASP A 553 14.26 29.63 16.91
CA ASP A 553 14.58 28.23 17.16
C ASP A 553 13.36 27.42 17.63
N ALA A 554 13.51 26.09 17.68
CA ALA A 554 12.42 25.19 18.07
C ALA A 554 11.91 25.42 19.51
N SER A 555 12.77 25.91 20.42
CA SER A 555 12.39 26.18 21.81
C SER A 555 11.58 27.47 21.90
N GLN A 556 11.99 28.51 21.18
CA GLN A 556 11.26 29.78 21.08
C GLN A 556 9.89 29.60 20.41
N LEU A 557 9.82 28.77 19.37
CA LEU A 557 8.55 28.44 18.70
C LEU A 557 7.58 27.71 19.63
N ALA A 558 8.09 26.74 20.42
CA ALA A 558 7.32 26.06 21.45
C ALA A 558 6.85 27.03 22.56
N GLU A 559 7.69 27.98 22.97
CA GLU A 559 7.35 29.00 23.96
C GLU A 559 6.23 29.92 23.48
N LEU A 560 6.32 30.43 22.23
CA LEU A 560 5.27 31.25 21.62
C LEU A 560 3.92 30.53 21.58
N ALA A 561 3.93 29.25 21.19
CA ALA A 561 2.69 28.47 21.14
C ALA A 561 2.14 28.16 22.53
N SER A 562 3.00 27.93 23.52
CA SER A 562 2.59 27.79 24.93
C SER A 562 2.00 29.09 25.50
N GLN A 563 2.54 30.26 25.14
CA GLN A 563 1.99 31.56 25.53
C GLN A 563 0.61 31.79 24.87
N ALA A 564 0.48 31.51 23.57
CA ALA A 564 -0.79 31.57 22.87
C ALA A 564 -1.85 30.67 23.53
N LYS A 565 -1.47 29.46 23.95
CA LYS A 565 -2.33 28.53 24.67
C LYS A 565 -2.79 29.08 26.02
N HIS A 566 -1.91 29.79 26.74
CA HIS A 566 -2.28 30.41 28.01
C HIS A 566 -3.39 31.46 27.84
N HIS A 567 -3.31 32.27 26.78
CA HIS A 567 -4.39 33.21 26.43
C HIS A 567 -5.67 32.52 25.99
N ALA A 568 -5.58 31.40 25.26
CA ALA A 568 -6.76 30.60 24.90
C ALA A 568 -7.54 30.14 26.15
N LYS A 569 -6.84 29.75 27.23
CA LYS A 569 -7.45 29.33 28.50
C LYS A 569 -8.21 30.42 29.27
N GLU A 570 -7.95 31.69 28.96
CA GLU A 570 -8.67 32.82 29.58
C GLU A 570 -10.06 33.00 28.97
N ILE A 571 -10.33 32.39 27.81
CA ILE A 571 -11.62 32.41 27.12
C ILE A 571 -12.48 31.25 27.63
N LEU A 572 -13.74 31.53 27.99
CA LEU A 572 -14.67 30.50 28.45
C LEU A 572 -15.13 29.59 27.30
N GLY A 573 -14.98 28.28 27.48
CA GLY A 573 -15.36 27.26 26.50
C GLY A 573 -14.24 26.96 25.50
N GLY A 574 -14.55 26.14 24.49
CA GLY A 574 -13.57 25.77 23.48
C GLY A 574 -13.06 26.98 22.71
N SER A 575 -11.74 27.19 22.67
CA SER A 575 -11.15 28.43 22.18
C SER A 575 -9.91 28.18 21.32
N VAL A 576 -9.65 29.13 20.41
CA VAL A 576 -8.45 29.17 19.56
C VAL A 576 -7.86 30.57 19.67
N TYR A 577 -6.58 30.67 20.00
CA TYR A 577 -5.87 31.95 20.10
C TYR A 577 -4.68 31.98 19.13
N LEU A 578 -4.68 32.93 18.19
CA LEU A 578 -3.69 33.01 17.13
C LEU A 578 -2.62 34.07 17.43
N VAL A 579 -1.35 33.69 17.26
CA VAL A 579 -0.18 34.57 17.27
C VAL A 579 0.51 34.47 15.91
N ASP A 580 0.86 35.62 15.32
CA ASP A 580 1.66 35.67 14.08
C ASP A 580 3.14 35.48 14.45
N GLY A 581 3.87 34.60 13.76
CA GLY A 581 5.25 34.22 14.12
C GLY A 581 6.31 35.31 13.92
N LEU A 582 5.94 36.52 13.49
CA LEU A 582 6.86 37.65 13.28
C LEU A 582 7.06 38.46 14.56
N ALA A 583 8.32 38.67 14.95
CA ALA A 583 8.67 39.48 16.12
C ALA A 583 8.11 40.91 16.00
N GLY A 584 7.27 41.32 16.97
CA GLY A 584 6.87 42.72 17.16
C GLY A 584 5.56 43.18 16.51
N ARG A 585 4.68 42.28 16.03
CA ARG A 585 3.28 42.63 15.71
C ARG A 585 2.35 42.22 16.85
N GLU A 586 1.37 43.09 17.16
CA GLU A 586 0.35 42.78 18.18
C GLU A 586 -0.39 41.48 17.83
N PRO A 587 -0.65 40.61 18.82
CA PRO A 587 -1.41 39.39 18.59
C PRO A 587 -2.80 39.72 18.07
N VAL A 588 -3.23 39.01 17.02
CA VAL A 588 -4.60 39.13 16.51
C VAL A 588 -5.50 38.28 17.41
N VAL A 589 -6.19 38.92 18.34
CA VAL A 589 -7.21 38.27 19.18
C VAL A 589 -8.45 37.99 18.32
N GLU A 590 -8.58 36.77 17.80
CA GLU A 590 -9.86 36.27 17.29
C GLU A 590 -10.61 35.59 18.44
N LEU A 591 -11.56 36.32 19.04
CA LEU A 591 -12.51 35.76 19.99
C LEU A 591 -13.42 34.76 19.27
N GLY A 592 -13.61 33.59 19.89
CA GLY A 592 -14.23 32.40 19.31
C GLY A 592 -15.49 32.68 18.48
N LEU A 593 -15.56 32.03 17.32
CA LEU A 593 -16.83 31.80 16.65
C LEU A 593 -17.62 30.83 17.52
N SER A 594 -18.62 31.37 18.22
CA SER A 594 -19.68 30.63 18.90
C SER A 594 -20.11 29.41 18.07
N VAL A 595 -20.10 28.24 18.69
CA VAL A 595 -20.77 27.03 18.15
C VAL A 595 -22.26 27.29 18.02
#